data_AF-A0A7R9W1N1-F1
#
_entry.id   AF-A0A7R9W1N1-F1
#
_cell.length_a   1.000
_cell.length_b   1.000
_cell.length_c   1.000
_cell.angle_alpha   90.00
_cell.angle_beta   90.00
_cell.angle_gamma   90.00
#
_symmetry.space_group_name_H-M   'P 1'
#
loop_
_entity.id
_entity.type
_entity.pdbx_description
1 polymer ?
#
loop_
_entity_poly.entity_id
_entity_poly.type
_entity_poly.pdbx_seq_one_letter_code
_entity_poly.pdbx_strand_id
1 'polypeptide(L)'
;GVVRTVVTPMERFVIPYEMRVLGRGALGQNLGFLSDAATSCFDLFKGPLFKVLLAKLPSNAGFALQFTVHHLVCDGWSAQVFSADLKDVYSALVHGTEPQLQPRPHDYPVYARWQAARRGSARDGAAAEFWTRQLSDL
;
A
#
# COMPACT_ATOMS: atom_id res chain seq x y z
N GLY A 1 11.75 -17.18 1.47
CA GLY A 1 10.76 -16.96 2.54
C GLY A 1 9.80 -15.88 2.08
N VAL A 2 8.50 -16.03 2.38
CA VAL A 2 7.51 -14.99 2.05
C VAL A 2 7.74 -13.80 2.98
N VAL A 3 7.96 -12.62 2.40
CA VAL A 3 8.18 -11.40 3.16
C VAL A 3 6.82 -10.87 3.64
N ARG A 4 6.71 -10.48 4.91
CA ARG A 4 5.48 -10.01 5.59
C ARG A 4 5.80 -8.84 6.53
N THR A 5 4.98 -7.80 6.66
CA THR A 5 5.33 -6.62 7.50
C THR A 5 4.11 -6.08 8.22
N VAL A 6 4.19 -6.05 9.55
CA VAL A 6 3.31 -5.23 10.38
C VAL A 6 4.05 -3.96 10.75
N VAL A 7 3.56 -2.81 10.29
CA VAL A 7 4.01 -1.50 10.75
C VAL A 7 2.92 -0.94 11.65
N THR A 8 3.21 -0.75 12.93
CA THR A 8 2.31 0.02 13.80
C THR A 8 2.39 1.48 13.33
N PRO A 9 1.27 2.10 12.93
CA PRO A 9 1.31 3.48 12.49
C PRO A 9 1.67 4.37 13.69
N MET A 10 2.46 5.42 13.43
CA MET A 10 2.88 6.39 14.46
C MET A 10 1.67 7.04 15.15
N GLU A 11 0.57 7.16 14.42
CA GLU A 11 -0.74 7.58 14.93
C GLU A 11 -1.82 6.67 14.37
N ARG A 12 -2.87 6.39 15.16
CA ARG A 12 -4.05 5.72 14.63
C ARG A 12 -4.76 6.67 13.66
N PHE A 13 -5.02 6.20 12.46
CA PHE A 13 -5.80 6.93 11.47
C PHE A 13 -6.97 6.07 10.99
N VAL A 14 -8.02 6.74 10.52
CA VAL A 14 -9.14 6.08 9.86
C VAL A 14 -8.83 5.97 8.38
N ILE A 15 -8.93 4.76 7.84
CA ILE A 15 -8.83 4.57 6.40
C ILE A 15 -10.15 5.03 5.76
N PRO A 16 -10.12 6.05 4.87
CA PRO A 16 -11.30 6.43 4.12
C PRO A 16 -11.72 5.26 3.24
N TYR A 17 -13.00 4.89 3.34
CA TYR A 17 -13.59 3.86 2.51
C TYR A 17 -14.90 4.33 1.92
N GLU A 18 -15.18 3.86 0.70
CA GLU A 18 -16.47 4.00 0.06
C GLU A 18 -17.08 2.60 -0.13
N MET A 19 -18.39 2.48 0.09
CA MET A 19 -19.14 1.29 -0.28
C MET A 19 -20.09 1.64 -1.41
N ARG A 20 -20.12 0.81 -2.45
CA ARG A 20 -21.02 0.99 -3.58
C ARG A 20 -21.70 -0.30 -3.99
N VAL A 21 -22.96 -0.22 -4.40
CA VAL A 21 -23.68 -1.34 -5.01
C VAL A 21 -23.65 -1.15 -6.51
N LEU A 22 -23.04 -2.10 -7.22
CA LEU A 22 -22.98 -2.10 -8.67
C LEU A 22 -24.26 -2.73 -9.22
N GLY A 23 -24.97 -1.97 -10.04
CA GLY A 23 -26.17 -2.45 -10.71
C GLY A 23 -25.86 -3.45 -11.82
N ARG A 24 -26.90 -4.09 -12.37
CA ARG A 24 -26.83 -4.92 -13.60
C ARG A 24 -26.55 -4.09 -14.87
N GLY A 25 -26.18 -2.81 -14.74
CA GLY A 25 -25.86 -1.94 -15.86
C GLY A 25 -24.67 -2.44 -16.68
N ALA A 26 -24.42 -1.78 -17.82
CA ALA A 26 -23.34 -2.17 -18.73
C ALA A 26 -21.99 -2.27 -17.99
N LEU A 27 -21.27 -3.38 -18.20
CA LEU A 27 -19.96 -3.68 -17.60
C LEU A 27 -19.00 -2.47 -17.66
N GLY A 28 -19.05 -1.68 -18.74
CA GLY A 28 -18.24 -0.49 -18.93
C GLY A 28 -18.48 0.63 -17.91
N GLN A 29 -19.70 0.83 -17.40
CA GLN A 29 -19.97 1.83 -16.35
C GLN A 29 -19.36 1.40 -15.00
N ASN A 30 -19.49 0.12 -14.67
CA ASN A 30 -18.91 -0.45 -13.46
C ASN A 30 -17.37 -0.39 -13.49
N LEU A 31 -16.75 -0.66 -14.64
CA LEU A 31 -15.29 -0.55 -14.82
C LEU A 31 -14.80 0.90 -14.81
N GLY A 32 -15.55 1.83 -15.42
CA GLY A 32 -15.21 3.25 -15.42
C GLY A 32 -15.07 3.79 -13.99
N PHE A 33 -16.02 3.47 -13.12
CA PHE A 33 -15.95 3.89 -11.72
C PHE A 33 -14.74 3.32 -10.96
N LEU A 34 -14.46 2.02 -11.11
CA LEU A 34 -13.28 1.41 -10.46
C LEU A 34 -11.98 2.07 -10.95
N SER A 35 -11.93 2.38 -12.24
CA SER A 35 -10.81 3.09 -12.87
C SER A 35 -10.67 4.51 -12.33
N ASP A 36 -11.76 5.27 -12.22
CA ASP A 36 -11.75 6.63 -11.66
C ASP A 36 -11.29 6.62 -10.19
N ALA A 37 -11.74 5.64 -9.41
CA ALA A 37 -11.28 5.47 -8.03
C ALA A 37 -9.78 5.15 -7.97
N ALA A 38 -9.25 4.38 -8.92
CA ALA A 38 -7.83 4.01 -9.00
C ALA A 38 -6.93 5.21 -9.39
N THR A 39 -7.42 6.10 -10.25
CA THR A 39 -6.67 7.26 -10.76
C THR A 39 -6.90 8.54 -9.94
N SER A 40 -7.79 8.50 -8.96
CA SER A 40 -8.08 9.64 -8.09
C SER A 40 -6.84 10.15 -7.34
N CYS A 41 -6.55 11.44 -7.47
CA CYS A 41 -5.38 12.08 -6.85
C CYS A 41 -5.39 11.99 -5.32
N PHE A 42 -4.19 12.07 -4.75
CA PHE A 42 -3.97 12.21 -3.31
C PHE A 42 -3.38 13.60 -3.02
N ASP A 43 -3.84 14.22 -1.93
CA ASP A 43 -3.12 15.34 -1.34
C ASP A 43 -1.95 14.76 -0.52
N LEU A 44 -0.72 14.93 -1.01
CA LEU A 44 0.48 14.33 -0.40
C LEU A 44 0.77 14.84 1.02
N PHE A 45 0.17 15.98 1.40
CA PHE A 45 0.35 16.57 2.72
C PHE A 45 -0.80 16.23 3.68
N LYS A 46 -1.88 15.59 3.19
CA LYS A 46 -3.04 15.19 4.01
C LYS A 46 -3.25 13.69 3.92
N GLY A 47 -2.75 13.00 4.95
CA GLY A 47 -2.94 11.56 5.09
C GLY A 47 -4.39 11.17 5.43
N PRO A 48 -4.74 9.88 5.25
CA PRO A 48 -3.87 8.81 4.76
C PRO A 48 -3.77 8.74 3.22
N LEU A 49 -2.59 8.36 2.71
CA LEU A 49 -2.35 8.14 1.27
C LEU A 49 -2.81 6.75 0.81
N PHE A 50 -3.97 6.33 1.33
CA PHE A 50 -4.56 5.02 1.16
C PHE A 50 -6.09 5.15 1.17
N LYS A 51 -6.74 4.58 0.16
CA LYS A 51 -8.20 4.58 0.00
C LYS A 51 -8.69 3.16 -0.20
N VAL A 52 -9.90 2.88 0.29
CA VAL A 52 -10.57 1.59 0.11
C VAL A 52 -11.88 1.79 -0.63
N LEU A 53 -12.18 0.92 -1.58
CA LEU A 53 -13.49 0.83 -2.21
C LEU A 53 -14.00 -0.59 -2.10
N LEU A 54 -15.19 -0.75 -1.51
CA LEU A 54 -15.90 -2.01 -1.44
C LEU A 54 -17.14 -1.96 -2.36
N ALA A 55 -17.08 -2.71 -3.45
CA ALA A 55 -18.14 -2.78 -4.43
C ALA A 55 -18.93 -4.09 -4.28
N LYS A 56 -20.23 -4.01 -3.95
CA LYS A 56 -21.14 -5.16 -4.01
C LYS A 56 -21.50 -5.42 -5.47
N LEU A 57 -21.23 -6.64 -5.93
CA LEU A 57 -21.50 -7.06 -7.31
C LEU A 57 -22.99 -7.40 -7.49
N PRO A 58 -23.54 -7.24 -8.71
CA PRO A 58 -24.94 -7.56 -8.99
C PRO A 58 -25.22 -9.06 -8.87
N SER A 59 -26.50 -9.41 -8.77
CA SER A 59 -26.97 -10.81 -8.79
C SER A 59 -26.35 -11.71 -7.72
N ASN A 60 -25.99 -11.14 -6.57
CA ASN A 60 -25.30 -11.84 -5.48
C ASN A 60 -23.95 -12.48 -5.90
N ALA A 61 -23.29 -11.93 -6.93
CA ALA A 61 -21.97 -12.41 -7.39
C ALA A 61 -20.83 -12.13 -6.39
N GLY A 62 -21.13 -11.53 -5.24
CA GLY A 62 -20.18 -11.26 -4.16
C GLY A 62 -19.76 -9.80 -4.11
N PHE A 63 -18.49 -9.57 -3.76
CA PHE A 63 -17.92 -8.26 -3.55
C PHE A 63 -16.56 -8.15 -4.25
N ALA A 64 -16.25 -6.96 -4.75
CA ALA A 64 -14.91 -6.57 -5.16
C ALA A 64 -14.36 -5.57 -4.15
N LEU A 65 -13.14 -5.81 -3.66
CA LEU A 65 -12.43 -4.93 -2.75
C LEU A 65 -11.22 -4.35 -3.47
N GLN A 66 -11.19 -3.03 -3.60
CA GLN A 66 -10.11 -2.29 -4.23
C GLN A 66 -9.36 -1.46 -3.18
N PHE A 67 -8.04 -1.50 -3.29
CA PHE A 67 -7.12 -0.65 -2.55
C PHE A 67 -6.42 0.28 -3.52
N THR A 68 -6.48 1.58 -3.26
CA THR A 68 -5.69 2.58 -3.98
C THR A 68 -4.68 3.17 -3.01
N VAL A 69 -3.40 3.01 -3.28
CA VAL A 69 -2.30 3.48 -2.42
C VAL A 69 -1.33 4.32 -3.24
N HIS A 70 -0.88 5.43 -2.66
CA HIS A 70 0.14 6.25 -3.31
C HIS A 70 1.52 5.57 -3.22
N HIS A 71 2.26 5.54 -4.33
CA HIS A 71 3.54 4.82 -4.40
C HIS A 71 4.65 5.39 -3.47
N LEU A 72 4.43 6.60 -2.94
CA LEU A 72 5.27 7.22 -1.90
C LEU A 72 5.33 6.39 -0.61
N VAL A 73 4.24 5.69 -0.26
CA VAL A 73 4.12 4.94 1.00
C VAL A 73 4.09 3.43 0.81
N CYS A 74 4.07 2.95 -0.44
CA CYS A 74 4.01 1.54 -0.77
C CYS A 74 4.68 1.29 -2.12
N ASP A 75 5.57 0.30 -2.19
CA ASP A 75 6.12 -0.20 -3.44
C ASP A 75 5.43 -1.51 -3.88
N GLY A 76 5.78 -2.02 -5.06
CA GLY A 76 5.19 -3.25 -5.58
C GLY A 76 5.40 -4.47 -4.67
N TRP A 77 6.50 -4.51 -3.92
CA TRP A 77 6.77 -5.58 -2.96
C TRP A 77 5.89 -5.46 -1.71
N SER A 78 5.79 -4.25 -1.18
CA SER A 78 4.98 -3.91 -0.01
C SER A 78 3.49 -4.15 -0.27
N ALA A 79 3.02 -3.95 -1.51
CA ALA A 79 1.65 -4.27 -1.90
C ALA A 79 1.34 -5.78 -1.82
N GLN A 80 2.30 -6.64 -2.21
CA GLN A 80 2.17 -8.10 -2.09
C GLN A 80 2.14 -8.54 -0.63
N VAL A 81 3.05 -7.99 0.17
CA VAL A 81 3.11 -8.17 1.63
C VAL A 81 1.76 -7.83 2.27
N PHE A 82 1.27 -6.61 2.01
CA PHE A 82 -0.01 -6.12 2.53
C PHE A 82 -1.17 -7.04 2.16
N SER A 83 -1.22 -7.49 0.90
CA SER A 83 -2.30 -8.36 0.42
C SER A 83 -2.29 -9.73 1.09
N ALA A 84 -1.11 -10.29 1.36
CA ALA A 84 -0.96 -11.54 2.09
C ALA A 84 -1.37 -11.39 3.56
N ASP A 85 -0.90 -10.33 4.23
CA ASP A 85 -1.21 -10.07 5.64
C ASP A 85 -2.71 -9.79 5.82
N LEU A 86 -3.34 -9.05 4.91
CA LEU A 86 -4.79 -8.82 4.92
C LEU A 86 -5.58 -10.12 4.81
N LYS A 87 -5.18 -11.04 3.91
CA LYS A 87 -5.85 -12.33 3.74
C LYS A 87 -5.79 -13.16 5.02
N ASP A 88 -4.61 -13.23 5.65
CA ASP A 88 -4.40 -14.00 6.86
C ASP A 88 -5.21 -13.43 8.04
N VAL A 89 -5.20 -12.10 8.20
CA VAL A 89 -6.01 -11.41 9.22
C VAL A 89 -7.49 -11.62 8.98
N TYR A 90 -7.96 -11.40 7.76
CA TYR A 90 -9.37 -11.57 7.42
C TYR A 90 -9.84 -13.00 7.69
N SER A 91 -9.03 -14.00 7.28
CA SER A 91 -9.33 -15.40 7.52
C SER A 91 -9.42 -15.70 9.02
N ALA A 92 -8.47 -15.23 9.82
CA ALA A 92 -8.49 -15.46 11.27
C ALA A 92 -9.74 -14.89 11.92
N LEU A 93 -10.10 -13.64 11.57
CA LEU A 93 -11.28 -12.95 12.09
C LEU A 93 -12.59 -13.65 11.72
N VAL A 94 -12.72 -14.12 10.47
CA VAL A 94 -13.92 -14.86 10.01
C VAL A 94 -14.12 -16.16 10.78
N HIS A 95 -13.03 -16.83 11.18
CA HIS A 95 -13.07 -18.07 11.94
C HIS A 95 -13.08 -17.85 13.47
N GLY A 96 -13.16 -16.60 13.94
CA GLY A 96 -13.14 -16.28 15.37
C GLY A 96 -11.81 -16.59 16.07
N THR A 97 -10.71 -16.65 15.31
CA THR A 97 -9.36 -16.89 15.80
C THR A 97 -8.55 -15.58 15.82
N GLU A 98 -7.52 -15.53 16.66
CA GLU A 98 -6.66 -14.35 16.74
C GLU A 98 -5.70 -14.27 15.53
N PRO A 99 -5.64 -13.13 14.83
CA PRO A 99 -4.68 -12.94 13.74
C PRO A 99 -3.23 -13.06 14.20
N GLN A 100 -2.47 -13.99 13.61
CA GLN A 100 -1.05 -14.17 13.88
C GLN A 100 -0.21 -13.51 12.79
N LEU A 101 0.05 -12.22 12.93
CA LEU A 101 1.04 -11.54 12.11
C LEU A 101 2.41 -11.62 12.79
N GLN A 102 3.43 -12.09 12.08
CA GLN A 102 4.77 -12.15 12.65
C GLN A 102 5.33 -10.73 12.86
N PRO A 103 5.72 -10.37 14.09
CA PRO A 103 6.35 -9.08 14.33
C PRO A 103 7.71 -9.02 13.64
N ARG A 104 7.99 -7.90 12.96
CA ARG A 104 9.33 -7.62 12.40
C ARG A 104 10.02 -6.46 13.13
N PRO A 105 11.35 -6.53 13.28
CA PRO A 105 12.11 -5.64 14.16
C PRO A 105 12.34 -4.22 13.61
N HIS A 106 11.91 -3.91 12.39
CA HIS A 106 12.22 -2.64 11.73
C HIS A 106 10.97 -2.00 11.15
N ASP A 107 10.60 -0.86 11.71
CA ASP A 107 9.57 0.02 11.17
C ASP A 107 10.18 0.97 10.12
N TYR A 108 9.32 1.60 9.31
CA TYR A 108 9.79 2.58 8.33
C TYR A 108 10.50 3.80 8.96
N PRO A 109 10.05 4.35 10.12
CA PRO A 109 10.78 5.41 10.81
C PRO A 109 12.24 5.07 11.18
N VAL A 110 12.52 3.84 11.63
CA VAL A 110 13.88 3.35 11.90
C VAL A 110 14.69 3.33 10.60
N TYR A 111 14.11 2.80 9.52
CA TYR A 111 14.77 2.81 8.21
C TYR A 111 15.07 4.25 7.74
N ALA A 112 14.12 5.17 7.85
CA ALA A 112 14.29 6.55 7.41
C ALA A 112 15.39 7.27 8.21
N ARG A 113 15.44 7.07 9.54
CA ARG A 113 16.53 7.59 10.39
C ARG A 113 17.89 7.00 9.99
N TRP A 114 17.95 5.69 9.78
CA TRP A 114 19.16 5.01 9.33
C TRP A 114 19.65 5.54 7.98
N GLN A 115 18.73 5.79 7.03
CA GLN A 115 19.06 6.34 5.72
C GLN A 115 19.56 7.78 5.84
N ALA A 116 18.90 8.62 6.64
CA ALA A 116 19.29 10.00 6.87
C ALA A 116 20.70 10.10 7.48
N ALA A 117 21.00 9.26 8.48
CA ALA A 117 22.32 9.22 9.13
C ALA A 117 23.48 8.80 8.19
N ARG A 118 23.18 8.21 7.04
CA ARG A 118 24.18 7.77 6.05
C ARG A 118 24.48 8.81 4.98
N ARG A 119 23.69 9.89 4.91
CA ARG A 119 23.93 11.00 3.98
C ARG A 119 25.30 11.62 4.27
N GLY A 120 26.08 11.89 3.23
CA GLY A 120 27.43 12.45 3.36
C GLY A 120 28.48 11.48 3.92
N SER A 121 28.14 10.19 4.10
CA SER A 121 29.15 9.17 4.41
C SER A 121 30.10 8.95 3.22
N ALA A 122 31.29 8.42 3.48
CA ALA A 122 32.24 8.10 2.40
C ALA A 122 31.62 7.19 1.32
N ARG A 123 30.73 6.28 1.71
CA ARG A 123 29.99 5.42 0.78
C ARG A 123 28.97 6.18 -0.06
N ASP A 124 28.33 7.19 0.50
CA ASP A 124 27.39 8.08 -0.21
C ASP A 124 28.13 8.91 -1.27
N GLY A 125 29.29 9.47 -0.90
CA GLY A 125 30.18 10.18 -1.83
C GLY A 125 30.67 9.29 -2.98
N ALA A 126 31.17 8.08 -2.66
CA ALA A 126 31.63 7.13 -3.68
C ALA A 126 30.51 6.70 -4.64
N ALA A 127 29.28 6.53 -4.13
CA ALA A 127 28.12 6.23 -4.97
C ALA A 127 27.77 7.41 -5.89
N ALA A 128 27.82 8.64 -5.39
CA ALA A 128 27.59 9.83 -6.20
C ALA A 128 28.63 9.96 -7.33
N GLU A 129 29.92 9.86 -7.01
CA GLU A 129 31.00 9.89 -8.01
C GLU A 129 30.83 8.82 -9.09
N PHE A 130 30.48 7.60 -8.68
CA PHE A 130 30.20 6.51 -9.61
C PHE A 130 29.07 6.86 -10.56
N TRP A 131 27.91 7.29 -10.06
CA TRP A 131 26.75 7.60 -10.89
C TRP A 131 26.98 8.83 -11.77
N THR A 132 27.69 9.86 -11.30
CA THR A 132 28.12 10.99 -12.13
C THR A 132 28.96 10.52 -13.32
N ARG A 133 29.88 9.57 -13.10
CA ARG A 133 30.69 9.00 -14.20
C ARG A 133 29.87 8.13 -15.14
N GLN A 134 28.95 7.31 -14.63
CA GLN A 134 28.12 6.44 -15.47
C GLN A 134 27.14 7.22 -16.34
N LEU A 135 26.66 8.36 -15.86
CA LEU A 135 25.68 9.20 -16.54
C LEU A 135 26.32 10.40 -17.24
N SER A 136 27.65 10.44 -17.39
CA SER A 136 28.35 11.60 -17.97
C SER A 136 28.05 11.83 -19.45
N ASP A 137 27.63 10.79 -20.15
CA ASP A 137 27.46 10.77 -21.60
C ASP A 137 25.98 10.65 -22.02
N LEU A 138 25.04 10.83 -21.08
CA LEU A 138 23.59 10.93 -21.30
C LEU A 138 23.15 12.39 -21.42
#